data_AF-A0A5C7B6L1-F1
#
_entry.id   AF-A0A5C7B6L1-F1
#
_cell.length_a   1.000
_cell.length_b   1.000
_cell.length_c   1.000
_cell.angle_alpha   90.00
_cell.angle_beta   90.00
_cell.angle_gamma   90.00
#
_symmetry.space_group_name_H-M   'P 1'
#
loop_
_entity.id
_entity.type
_entity.pdbx_description
1 polymer ?
#
loop_
_entity_poly.entity_id
_entity_poly.type
_entity_poly.pdbx_seq_one_letter_code
_entity_poly.pdbx_strand_id
1 'polypeptide(L)'
;MKITTKLFFLFSLTLTLQNCEKEDDGSQNDNNDPNLEANDLIFQSENFGNTTTGNFIGLVTNESGKKLSNVQITVGNVITSTDRNGLFILNDVEVFENFAYIKSYK
;
A
#
# COMPACT_ATOMS: atom_id res chain seq x y z
N MET A 1 18.78 -25.82 -49.44
CA MET A 1 19.08 -25.90 -47.99
C MET A 1 19.22 -24.53 -47.28
N LYS A 2 19.02 -23.37 -47.93
CA LYS A 2 19.06 -22.05 -47.25
C LYS A 2 17.68 -21.52 -46.84
N ILE A 3 16.64 -21.86 -47.62
CA ILE A 3 15.25 -21.44 -47.38
C ILE A 3 14.62 -22.22 -46.23
N THR A 4 14.90 -23.53 -46.14
CA THR A 4 14.40 -24.38 -45.04
C THR A 4 15.00 -23.99 -43.69
N THR A 5 16.26 -23.58 -43.65
CA THR A 5 16.90 -23.07 -42.41
C THR A 5 16.32 -21.72 -41.98
N LYS A 6 15.99 -20.83 -42.92
CA LYS A 6 15.31 -19.55 -42.62
C LYS A 6 13.89 -19.78 -42.09
N LEU A 7 13.16 -20.74 -42.68
CA LEU A 7 11.82 -21.09 -42.23
C LEU A 7 11.83 -21.75 -40.85
N PHE A 8 12.83 -22.57 -40.56
CA PHE A 8 13.02 -23.18 -39.24
C PHE A 8 13.39 -22.15 -38.17
N PHE A 9 14.26 -21.18 -38.48
CA PHE A 9 14.57 -20.07 -37.59
C PHE A 9 13.35 -19.16 -37.34
N LEU A 10 12.54 -18.91 -38.36
CA LEU A 10 11.32 -18.11 -38.22
C LEU A 10 10.27 -18.81 -37.35
N PHE A 11 10.13 -20.14 -37.48
CA PHE A 11 9.24 -20.94 -36.63
C PHE A 11 9.72 -21.01 -35.18
N SER A 12 11.04 -21.14 -34.95
CA SER A 12 11.60 -21.13 -33.59
C SER A 12 11.40 -19.80 -32.87
N LEU A 13 11.33 -18.68 -33.59
CA LEU A 13 11.14 -17.35 -33.02
C LEU A 13 9.69 -17.08 -32.57
N THR A 14 8.70 -17.80 -33.14
CA THR A 14 7.29 -17.62 -32.75
C THR A 14 6.90 -18.41 -31.50
N LEU A 15 7.71 -19.39 -31.07
CA LEU A 15 7.43 -20.16 -29.85
C LEU A 15 7.78 -19.41 -28.55
N THR A 16 8.57 -18.34 -28.60
CA THR A 16 9.01 -17.61 -27.39
C THR A 16 8.02 -16.54 -26.91
N LEU A 17 6.96 -16.24 -27.67
CA LEU A 17 5.99 -15.19 -27.35
C LEU A 17 4.75 -15.67 -26.57
N GLN A 18 4.70 -16.93 -26.14
CA GLN A 18 3.49 -17.49 -25.48
C GLN A 18 3.48 -17.40 -23.95
N ASN A 19 4.51 -16.84 -23.31
CA ASN A 19 4.56 -16.76 -21.84
C ASN A 19 3.91 -15.47 -21.31
N CYS A 20 2.66 -15.24 -21.72
CA CYS A 20 1.83 -14.17 -21.18
C CYS A 20 0.93 -14.77 -20.10
N GLU A 21 1.40 -14.75 -18.86
CA GLU A 21 0.59 -15.06 -17.69
C GLU A 21 -0.38 -13.88 -17.48
N LYS A 22 -1.68 -14.14 -17.43
CA LYS A 22 -2.64 -13.13 -17.00
C LYS A 22 -2.46 -13.00 -15.50
N GLU A 23 -1.94 -11.87 -15.04
CA GLU A 23 -2.07 -11.47 -13.65
C GLU A 23 -3.58 -11.36 -13.37
N ASP A 24 -4.06 -12.21 -12.46
CA ASP A 24 -5.41 -12.14 -11.93
C ASP A 24 -5.48 -10.84 -11.11
N ASP A 25 -6.09 -9.80 -11.69
CA ASP A 25 -6.36 -8.53 -11.01
C ASP A 25 -7.49 -8.77 -9.99
N GLY A 26 -7.10 -9.41 -8.88
CA GLY A 26 -7.94 -9.62 -7.73
C GLY A 26 -8.24 -8.31 -7.03
N SER A 27 -9.23 -7.56 -7.52
CA SER A 27 -10.05 -6.66 -6.70
C SER A 27 -11.29 -6.19 -7.49
N GLN A 28 -12.31 -7.05 -7.59
CA GLN A 28 -13.68 -6.51 -7.59
C GLN A 28 -14.01 -6.12 -6.15
N ASN A 29 -13.79 -4.85 -5.81
CA ASN A 29 -14.43 -4.23 -4.64
C ASN A 29 -15.92 -4.05 -4.92
N ASP A 30 -16.68 -5.14 -4.84
CA ASP A 30 -18.12 -5.07 -4.61
C ASP A 30 -18.32 -4.82 -3.10
N ASN A 31 -18.33 -3.55 -2.71
CA ASN A 31 -18.52 -3.09 -1.33
C ASN A 31 -19.95 -3.33 -0.77
N ASN A 32 -20.65 -4.36 -1.24
CA ASN A 32 -22.04 -4.66 -0.87
C ASN A 32 -22.24 -6.12 -0.42
N ASP A 33 -21.16 -6.83 -0.04
CA ASP A 33 -21.29 -8.09 0.70
C ASP A 33 -21.25 -7.81 2.23
N PRO A 34 -22.36 -7.97 2.97
CA PRO A 34 -22.36 -7.81 4.42
C PRO A 34 -21.41 -8.77 5.16
N ASN A 35 -20.91 -9.80 4.48
CA ASN A 35 -19.92 -10.72 5.02
C ASN A 35 -18.50 -10.10 5.05
N LEU A 36 -18.21 -9.09 4.22
CA LEU A 36 -16.88 -8.47 4.16
C LEU A 36 -16.57 -7.65 5.43
N GLU A 37 -17.52 -6.80 5.87
CA GLU A 37 -17.36 -6.01 7.10
C GLU A 37 -17.21 -6.91 8.34
N ALA A 38 -17.94 -8.03 8.39
CA ALA A 38 -17.83 -8.98 9.49
C ALA A 38 -16.42 -9.60 9.56
N ASN A 39 -15.84 -9.98 8.41
CA ASN A 39 -14.51 -10.55 8.35
C ASN A 39 -13.42 -9.54 8.76
N ASP A 40 -13.55 -8.27 8.37
CA ASP A 40 -12.61 -7.20 8.74
C ASP A 40 -12.63 -6.93 10.25
N LEU A 41 -13.82 -6.92 10.87
CA LEU A 41 -13.96 -6.78 12.32
C LEU A 41 -13.37 -7.97 13.07
N ILE A 42 -13.58 -9.20 12.58
CA ILE A 42 -12.96 -10.40 13.15
C ILE A 42 -11.44 -10.29 13.06
N PHE A 43 -10.90 -10.00 11.88
CA PHE A 43 -9.46 -9.85 11.66
C PHE A 43 -8.85 -8.78 12.58
N GLN A 44 -9.49 -7.61 12.68
CA GLN A 44 -9.06 -6.55 13.60
C GLN A 44 -9.03 -7.07 15.05
N SER A 45 -10.11 -7.69 15.52
CA SER A 45 -10.23 -8.15 16.91
C SER A 45 -9.20 -9.23 17.28
N GLU A 46 -8.81 -10.07 16.32
CA GLU A 46 -7.85 -11.15 16.53
C GLU A 46 -6.39 -10.68 16.46
N ASN A 47 -6.10 -9.59 15.74
CA ASN A 47 -4.72 -9.21 15.42
C ASN A 47 -4.27 -7.89 16.06
N PHE A 48 -5.16 -6.91 16.22
CA PHE A 48 -4.73 -5.53 16.52
C PHE A 48 -4.56 -5.27 18.02
N GLY A 49 -5.14 -6.10 18.88
CA GLY A 49 -5.11 -5.91 20.34
C GLY A 49 -6.14 -4.90 20.83
N ASN A 50 -6.06 -4.51 22.11
CA ASN A 50 -7.01 -3.56 22.68
C ASN A 50 -6.73 -2.13 22.21
N THR A 51 -7.69 -1.24 22.40
CA THR A 51 -7.46 0.20 22.20
C THR A 51 -6.50 0.73 23.26
N THR A 52 -5.61 1.61 22.84
CA THR A 52 -4.58 2.26 23.67
C THR A 52 -4.24 3.63 23.09
N THR A 53 -3.33 4.36 23.75
CA THR A 53 -2.84 5.66 23.28
C THR A 53 -1.37 5.60 22.89
N GLY A 54 -1.02 6.15 21.73
CA GLY A 54 0.34 6.21 21.21
C GLY A 54 0.80 7.63 20.86
N ASN A 55 2.12 7.85 20.96
CA ASN A 55 2.78 9.08 20.51
C ASN A 55 3.54 8.79 19.21
N PHE A 56 3.39 9.66 18.22
CA PHE A 56 3.97 9.51 16.89
C PHE A 56 4.83 10.72 16.54
N ILE A 57 6.08 10.47 16.19
CA ILE A 57 7.01 11.44 15.63
C ILE A 57 7.55 10.90 14.31
N GLY A 58 7.58 11.73 13.28
CA GLY A 58 8.05 11.28 11.98
C GLY A 58 8.54 12.40 11.07
N LEU A 59 9.35 12.01 10.09
CA LEU A 59 9.90 12.89 9.07
C LEU A 59 9.35 12.46 7.70
N VAL A 60 8.84 13.41 6.93
CA VAL A 60 8.34 13.15 5.58
C VAL A 60 9.32 13.69 4.54
N THR A 61 9.80 12.81 3.67
CA THR A 61 10.71 13.13 2.56
C THR A 61 10.17 12.57 1.25
N ASN A 62 10.53 13.18 0.12
CA ASN A 62 10.34 12.56 -1.20
C ASN A 62 11.46 11.55 -1.52
N GLU A 63 11.39 10.92 -2.69
CA GLU A 63 12.37 9.93 -3.17
C GLU A 63 13.80 10.47 -3.28
N SER A 64 13.96 11.78 -3.48
CA SER A 64 15.27 12.44 -3.50
C SER A 64 15.80 12.81 -2.10
N GLY A 65 15.07 12.45 -1.04
CA GLY A 65 15.42 12.80 0.34
C GLY A 65 15.09 14.24 0.75
N LYS A 66 14.38 15.01 -0.10
CA LYS A 66 13.95 16.37 0.23
C LYS A 66 12.81 16.32 1.25
N LYS A 67 13.01 17.00 2.38
CA LYS A 67 12.00 17.21 3.43
C LYS A 67 10.79 17.96 2.89
N LEU A 68 9.59 17.48 3.20
CA LEU A 68 8.33 18.00 2.68
C LEU A 68 7.51 18.67 3.79
N SER A 69 7.28 19.98 3.67
CA SER A 69 6.40 20.74 4.56
C SER A 69 4.94 20.68 4.14
N ASN A 70 4.02 20.94 5.07
CA ASN A 70 2.57 20.97 4.83
C ASN A 70 2.01 19.67 4.25
N VAL A 71 2.61 18.52 4.57
CA VAL A 71 2.00 17.22 4.28
C VAL A 71 1.03 16.92 5.41
N GLN A 72 -0.23 16.66 5.08
CA GLN A 72 -1.24 16.25 6.04
C GLN A 72 -0.94 14.82 6.48
N ILE A 73 -0.91 14.59 7.80
CA ILE A 73 -0.70 13.29 8.42
C ILE A 73 -1.93 12.96 9.26
N THR A 74 -2.46 11.76 9.08
CA THR A 74 -3.60 11.26 9.86
C THR A 74 -3.22 9.94 10.54
N VAL A 75 -3.43 9.87 11.85
CA VAL A 75 -3.29 8.65 12.65
C VAL A 75 -4.55 8.50 13.49
N GLY A 76 -5.24 7.36 13.35
CA GLY A 76 -6.59 7.22 13.89
C GLY A 76 -7.50 8.36 13.40
N ASN A 77 -8.06 9.11 14.34
CA ASN A 77 -8.94 10.25 14.08
C ASN A 77 -8.24 11.62 14.18
N VAL A 78 -6.93 11.64 14.44
CA VAL A 78 -6.17 12.87 14.67
C VAL A 78 -5.40 13.26 13.40
N ILE A 79 -5.42 14.54 13.07
CA ILE A 79 -4.79 15.10 11.86
C ILE A 79 -3.80 16.20 12.27
N THR A 80 -2.62 16.19 11.67
CA THR A 80 -1.62 17.26 11.77
C THR A 80 -0.97 17.53 10.41
N SER A 81 -0.09 18.53 10.33
CA SER A 81 0.69 18.83 9.14
C SER A 81 2.18 18.92 9.47
N THR A 82 3.02 18.47 8.55
CA THR A 82 4.47 18.60 8.72
C THR A 82 4.93 20.06 8.70
N ASP A 83 5.92 20.38 9.53
CA ASP A 83 6.55 21.71 9.60
C ASP A 83 7.47 21.97 8.39
N ARG A 84 8.17 23.12 8.39
CA ARG A 84 9.14 23.49 7.34
C ARG A 84 10.30 22.48 7.16
N ASN A 85 10.57 21.66 8.18
CA ASN A 85 11.59 20.63 8.17
C ASN A 85 11.02 19.25 7.83
N GLY A 86 9.73 19.14 7.49
CA GLY A 86 9.06 17.87 7.21
C GLY A 86 8.76 17.05 8.46
N LEU A 87 8.88 17.62 9.66
CA LEU A 87 8.63 16.93 10.93
C LEU A 87 7.16 17.04 11.31
N PHE A 88 6.57 15.96 11.84
CA PHE A 88 5.29 15.99 12.55
C PHE A 88 5.42 15.33 13.93
N ILE A 89 4.57 15.76 14.86
CA ILE A 89 4.40 15.19 16.19
C ILE A 89 2.90 15.08 16.47
N LEU A 90 2.47 13.92 16.94
CA LEU A 90 1.14 13.65 17.49
C LEU A 90 1.31 12.96 18.83
N ASN A 91 0.57 13.41 19.84
CA ASN A 91 0.59 12.78 21.17
C ASN A 91 -0.79 12.27 21.54
N ASP A 92 -0.83 11.25 22.38
CA ASP A 92 -2.03 10.67 22.99
C ASP A 92 -3.09 10.26 21.94
N VAL A 93 -2.65 9.70 20.81
CA VAL A 93 -3.55 9.27 19.72
C VAL A 93 -4.11 7.89 20.04
N GLU A 94 -5.43 7.75 19.96
CA GLU A 94 -6.11 6.46 20.09
C GLU A 94 -5.79 5.53 18.90
N VAL A 95 -5.19 4.38 19.21
CA VAL A 95 -4.77 3.32 18.27
C VAL A 95 -4.97 1.95 18.92
N PHE A 96 -4.53 0.88 18.27
CA PHE A 96 -4.51 -0.45 18.86
C PHE A 96 -3.10 -0.85 19.30
N GLU A 97 -2.99 -1.70 20.32
CA GLU A 97 -1.71 -2.13 20.91
C GLU A 97 -0.70 -2.67 19.88
N ASN A 98 -1.18 -3.44 18.91
CA ASN A 98 -0.34 -4.10 17.90
C ASN A 98 -0.47 -3.47 16.50
N PHE A 99 -1.27 -2.41 16.35
CA PHE A 99 -1.53 -1.80 15.05
C PHE A 99 -1.86 -0.31 15.11
N ALA A 100 -1.17 0.46 14.26
CA ALA A 100 -1.50 1.85 13.98
C ALA A 100 -1.40 2.10 12.46
N TYR A 101 -2.42 2.73 11.89
CA TYR A 101 -2.44 3.11 10.48
C TYR A 101 -2.16 4.60 10.33
N ILE A 102 -1.15 4.94 9.53
CA ILE A 102 -0.71 6.31 9.28
C ILE A 102 -0.98 6.63 7.80
N LYS A 103 -1.80 7.65 7.55
CA LYS A 103 -2.04 8.19 6.21
C LYS A 103 -1.29 9.50 6.02
N SER A 104 -0.83 9.73 4.79
CA SER A 104 -0.27 11.01 4.39
C SER A 104 -0.92 11.50 3.10
N TYR A 105 -1.15 12.81 3.00
CA TYR A 105 -1.71 13.47 1.83
C TYR A 105 -1.01 14.81 1.59
N LYS A 106 -0.67 15.11 0.34
CA LYS A 106 -0.04 16.36 -0.07
C LYS A 106 -0.70 16.89 -1.34
#